data_AF-A0A959N2L7-F1
#
_entry.id   AF-A0A959N2L7-F1
#
_cell.length_a   1.000
_cell.length_b   1.000
_cell.length_c   1.000
_cell.angle_alpha   90.00
_cell.angle_beta   90.00
_cell.angle_gamma   90.00
#
_symmetry.space_group_name_H-M   'P 1'
#
loop_
_entity.id
_entity.type
_entity.pdbx_description
1 polymer ?
#
loop_
_entity_poly.entity_id
_entity_poly.type
_entity_poly.pdbx_seq_one_letter_code
_entity_poly.pdbx_strand_id
1 'polypeptide(L)'
;YGIDGLLWGYDGFCGFIIQYNGMTVYFPGDTAYDDEFYKFLGNKYDIDLEFMPIGPCSDCTLIDKPNRHLYAKGSLMVLEDSKAKLMIPIHYGTIAELSDPLEPRYVLEDLIREQPQYKDRVKILDIGEQIVIE
;
A
#
# COMPACT_ATOMS: atom_id res chain seq x y z
N TYR A 1 13.74 -11.38 -1.94
CA TYR A 1 12.67 -12.15 -1.30
C TYR A 1 12.75 -13.60 -1.72
N GLY A 2 12.46 -14.55 -0.83
CA GLY A 2 12.32 -15.98 -1.19
C GLY A 2 13.61 -16.70 -1.62
N ILE A 3 13.43 -17.94 -2.06
CA ILE A 3 14.49 -18.78 -2.65
C ILE A 3 15.07 -18.11 -3.90
N ASP A 4 14.28 -17.29 -4.58
CA ASP A 4 14.63 -16.60 -5.83
C ASP A 4 15.73 -15.56 -5.60
N GLY A 5 15.62 -14.74 -4.54
CA GLY A 5 16.68 -13.80 -4.14
C GLY A 5 17.97 -14.50 -3.72
N LEU A 6 17.86 -15.71 -3.14
CA LEU A 6 19.01 -16.54 -2.76
C LEU A 6 19.68 -17.19 -3.99
N LEU A 7 18.91 -17.64 -4.98
CA LEU A 7 19.39 -18.38 -6.15
C LEU A 7 19.84 -17.47 -7.30
N TRP A 8 19.19 -16.32 -7.48
CA TRP A 8 19.40 -15.46 -8.65
C TRP A 8 20.22 -14.20 -8.35
N GLY A 9 20.63 -13.98 -7.10
CA GLY A 9 21.51 -12.86 -6.72
C GLY A 9 20.89 -11.48 -6.94
N TYR A 10 19.57 -11.42 -7.14
CA TYR A 10 18.82 -10.19 -7.34
C TYR A 10 17.49 -10.28 -6.60
N ASP A 11 17.25 -9.33 -5.69
CA ASP A 11 15.92 -9.09 -5.13
C ASP A 11 15.12 -8.32 -6.19
N GLY A 12 14.51 -9.03 -7.14
CA GLY A 12 13.62 -8.43 -8.13
C GLY A 12 12.28 -8.07 -7.50
N PHE A 13 11.94 -6.78 -7.47
CA PHE A 13 10.62 -6.27 -7.12
C PHE A 13 10.19 -5.27 -8.19
N CYS A 14 8.89 -5.21 -8.48
CA CYS A 14 8.35 -4.24 -9.43
C CYS A 14 6.91 -3.84 -9.08
N GLY A 15 6.61 -2.57 -9.33
CA GLY A 15 5.25 -2.06 -9.41
C GLY A 15 4.80 -1.89 -10.86
N PHE A 16 3.49 -1.72 -11.05
CA PHE A 16 2.85 -1.51 -12.34
C PHE A 16 2.00 -0.24 -12.30
N ILE A 17 2.15 0.59 -13.34
CA ILE A 17 1.17 1.62 -13.70
C ILE A 17 0.38 1.07 -14.88
N ILE A 18 -0.94 0.97 -14.73
CA ILE A 18 -1.86 0.44 -15.72
C ILE A 18 -2.76 1.58 -16.16
N GLN A 19 -2.76 1.89 -17.46
CA GLN A 19 -3.58 2.95 -18.03
C GLN A 19 -4.52 2.38 -19.07
N TYR A 20 -5.82 2.56 -18.85
CA TYR A 20 -6.85 2.06 -19.75
C TYR A 20 -8.13 2.90 -19.65
N ASN A 21 -8.72 3.26 -20.79
CA ASN A 21 -9.96 4.05 -20.88
C ASN A 21 -9.99 5.31 -19.99
N GLY A 22 -8.85 6.01 -19.90
CA GLY A 22 -8.73 7.24 -19.11
C GLY A 22 -8.53 7.03 -17.61
N MET A 23 -8.51 5.78 -17.13
CA MET A 23 -8.21 5.44 -15.75
C MET A 23 -6.74 5.04 -15.60
N THR A 24 -6.10 5.54 -14.55
CA THR A 24 -4.73 5.18 -14.15
C THR A 24 -4.75 4.44 -12.82
N VAL A 25 -4.26 3.20 -12.82
CA VAL A 25 -4.17 2.34 -11.64
C VAL A 25 -2.71 2.09 -11.29
N TYR A 26 -2.36 2.25 -10.02
CA TYR A 26 -1.06 1.89 -9.48
C TYR A 26 -1.12 0.63 -8.61
N PHE A 27 -0.30 -0.36 -8.94
CA PHE A 27 -0.09 -1.55 -8.13
C PHE A 27 1.41 -1.67 -7.77
N PRO A 28 1.82 -1.37 -6.53
CA PRO A 28 3.25 -1.29 -6.17
C PRO A 28 3.95 -2.64 -6.05
N GLY A 29 3.20 -3.72 -5.84
CA GLY A 29 3.76 -4.94 -5.25
C GLY A 29 4.24 -4.69 -3.82
N ASP A 30 5.16 -5.52 -3.33
CA ASP A 30 5.84 -5.28 -2.06
C ASP A 30 6.84 -4.13 -2.22
N THR A 31 6.72 -3.13 -1.35
CA THR A 31 7.49 -1.90 -1.42
C THR A 31 7.69 -1.32 -0.02
N ALA A 32 8.65 -0.41 0.13
CA ALA A 32 8.87 0.38 1.34
C ALA A 32 8.60 1.87 1.08
N TYR A 33 8.66 2.70 2.11
CA TYR A 33 8.47 4.14 1.93
C TYR A 33 9.74 4.78 1.33
N ASP A 34 9.56 5.53 0.25
CA ASP A 34 10.60 6.32 -0.41
C ASP A 34 10.00 7.66 -0.87
N ASP A 35 10.35 8.72 -0.13
CA ASP A 35 9.79 10.06 -0.31
C ASP A 35 9.99 10.61 -1.74
N GLU A 36 11.19 10.44 -2.30
CA GLU A 36 11.52 10.99 -3.62
C GLU A 36 10.77 10.25 -4.73
N PHE A 37 10.69 8.93 -4.65
CA PHE A 37 10.03 8.09 -5.63
C PHE A 37 8.52 8.32 -5.67
N TYR A 38 7.84 8.34 -4.53
CA TYR A 38 6.38 8.50 -4.53
C TYR A 38 5.95 9.92 -4.92
N LYS A 39 6.71 10.96 -4.52
CA LYS A 39 6.49 12.31 -5.03
C LYS A 39 6.73 12.41 -6.53
N PHE A 40 7.77 11.75 -7.04
CA PHE A 40 7.99 11.66 -8.48
C PHE A 40 6.80 10.98 -9.18
N LEU A 41 6.29 9.88 -8.62
CA LEU A 41 5.14 9.15 -9.15
C LEU A 41 3.89 10.05 -9.23
N GLY A 42 3.54 10.73 -8.15
CA GLY A 42 2.40 11.65 -8.08
C GLY A 42 2.57 12.96 -8.86
N ASN A 43 3.78 13.28 -9.31
CA ASN A 43 4.00 14.37 -10.27
C ASN A 43 3.93 13.89 -11.72
N LYS A 44 4.17 12.59 -11.96
CA LYS A 44 4.22 12.01 -13.30
C LYS A 44 2.86 11.47 -13.77
N TYR A 45 2.04 10.97 -12.86
CA TYR A 45 0.77 10.33 -13.15
C TYR A 45 -0.36 10.97 -12.34
N ASP A 46 -1.55 11.12 -12.96
CA ASP A 46 -2.80 11.38 -12.25
C ASP A 46 -3.41 10.02 -11.90
N ILE A 47 -3.18 9.54 -10.67
CA ILE A 47 -3.54 8.18 -10.25
C ILE A 47 -4.97 8.18 -9.70
N ASP A 48 -5.87 7.47 -10.37
CA ASP A 48 -7.26 7.36 -9.93
C ASP A 48 -7.42 6.35 -8.80
N LEU A 49 -6.69 5.24 -8.90
CA LEU A 49 -6.71 4.15 -7.92
C LEU A 49 -5.30 3.65 -7.66
N GLU A 50 -4.94 3.53 -6.39
CA GLU A 50 -3.78 2.77 -5.97
C GLU A 50 -4.17 1.61 -5.05
N PHE A 51 -3.41 0.52 -5.16
CA PHE A 51 -3.38 -0.51 -4.14
C PHE A 51 -2.17 -0.27 -3.26
N MET A 52 -2.25 -0.52 -1.95
CA MET A 52 -1.10 -0.32 -1.07
C MET A 52 -0.98 -1.41 -0.01
N PRO A 53 0.18 -2.08 0.11
CA PRO A 53 0.38 -3.04 1.19
C PRO A 53 0.44 -2.34 2.55
N ILE A 54 -0.33 -2.80 3.54
CA ILE A 54 -0.30 -2.23 4.91
C ILE A 54 0.32 -3.16 5.95
N GLY A 55 0.68 -4.39 5.54
CA GLY A 55 1.26 -5.43 6.38
C GLY A 55 1.63 -6.65 5.53
N PRO A 56 2.15 -7.74 6.10
CA PRO A 56 2.27 -8.01 7.53
C PRO A 56 3.29 -7.07 8.19
N CYS A 57 3.13 -6.84 9.50
CA CYS A 57 3.99 -5.96 10.28
C CYS A 57 4.67 -6.72 11.42
N SER A 58 5.93 -6.37 11.71
CA SER A 58 6.58 -6.81 12.95
C SER A 58 6.20 -5.93 14.14
N ASP A 59 5.95 -4.64 13.86
CA ASP A 59 5.49 -3.60 14.77
C ASP A 59 4.66 -2.61 13.94
N CYS A 60 3.33 -2.71 14.04
CA CYS A 60 2.42 -1.93 13.22
C CYS A 60 2.41 -0.43 13.56
N THR A 61 3.11 0.02 14.61
CA THR A 61 3.22 1.45 14.95
C THR A 61 4.26 2.20 14.09
N LEU A 62 5.12 1.46 13.39
CA LEU A 62 6.16 2.01 12.53
C LEU A 62 5.62 2.38 11.13
N ILE A 63 6.45 3.07 10.34
CA ILE A 63 6.12 3.46 8.96
C ILE A 63 6.18 2.24 8.05
N ASP A 64 7.25 1.47 8.15
CA ASP A 64 7.54 0.30 7.35
C ASP A 64 8.57 -0.60 8.05
N LYS A 65 8.83 -1.75 7.44
CA LYS A 65 10.09 -2.47 7.57
C LYS A 65 11.05 -1.87 6.55
N PRO A 66 12.13 -1.17 6.96
CA PRO A 66 12.96 -0.40 6.04
C PRO A 66 13.47 -1.24 4.86
N ASN A 67 13.32 -0.70 3.64
CA ASN A 67 13.70 -1.34 2.38
C ASN A 67 13.02 -2.70 2.10
N ARG A 68 11.90 -2.98 2.77
CA ARG A 68 11.17 -4.24 2.61
C ARG A 68 9.69 -3.98 2.35
N HIS A 69 8.96 -3.50 3.35
CA HIS A 69 7.50 -3.59 3.31
C HIS A 69 6.81 -2.47 4.08
N LEU A 70 5.85 -1.79 3.45
CA LEU A 70 5.04 -0.75 4.06
C LEU A 70 4.13 -1.29 5.17
N TYR A 71 3.96 -0.48 6.21
CA TYR A 71 2.88 -0.64 7.18
C TYR A 71 1.76 0.37 6.92
N ALA A 72 0.69 0.33 7.70
CA ALA A 72 -0.46 1.21 7.56
C ALA A 72 -0.08 2.70 7.52
N LYS A 73 0.82 3.15 8.40
CA LYS A 73 1.27 4.55 8.44
C LYS A 73 2.04 4.95 7.19
N GLY A 74 2.98 4.12 6.75
CA GLY A 74 3.72 4.38 5.51
C GLY A 74 2.82 4.40 4.29
N SER A 75 1.81 3.53 4.25
CA SER A 75 0.82 3.53 3.16
C SER A 75 0.10 4.87 3.04
N LEU A 76 -0.39 5.42 4.16
CA LEU A 76 -1.02 6.74 4.14
C LEU A 76 -0.06 7.86 3.72
N MET A 77 1.23 7.75 4.05
CA MET A 77 2.24 8.69 3.55
C MET A 77 2.41 8.58 2.03
N VAL A 78 2.43 7.36 1.50
CA VAL A 78 2.44 7.13 0.05
C VAL A 78 1.22 7.73 -0.62
N LEU A 79 0.02 7.60 -0.04
CA LEU A 79 -1.21 8.20 -0.59
C LEU A 79 -1.12 9.72 -0.77
N GLU A 80 -0.44 10.39 0.16
CA GLU A 80 -0.25 11.84 0.07
C GLU A 80 0.80 12.20 -1.00
N ASP A 81 1.89 11.45 -1.07
CA ASP A 81 2.99 11.72 -2.02
C ASP A 81 2.65 11.33 -3.46
N SER A 82 1.98 10.18 -3.65
CA SER A 82 1.49 9.68 -4.93
C SER A 82 0.29 10.48 -5.44
N LYS A 83 -0.39 11.20 -4.54
CA LYS A 83 -1.61 11.98 -4.81
C LYS A 83 -2.74 11.14 -5.42
N ALA A 84 -2.76 9.84 -5.17
CA ALA A 84 -3.83 8.99 -5.66
C ALA A 84 -5.19 9.44 -5.09
N LYS A 85 -6.23 9.39 -5.93
CA LYS A 85 -7.59 9.79 -5.54
C LYS A 85 -8.21 8.79 -4.56
N LEU A 86 -7.96 7.50 -4.79
CA LEU A 86 -8.46 6.39 -4.00
C LEU A 86 -7.36 5.35 -3.72
N MET A 87 -7.30 4.85 -2.49
CA MET A 87 -6.48 3.73 -2.06
C MET A 87 -7.35 2.54 -1.63
N ILE A 88 -6.97 1.36 -2.09
CA ILE A 88 -7.42 0.07 -1.52
C ILE A 88 -6.23 -0.58 -0.80
N PRO A 89 -6.27 -0.75 0.52
CA PRO A 89 -5.21 -1.43 1.25
C PRO A 89 -5.24 -2.93 0.96
N ILE A 90 -4.05 -3.53 0.80
CA ILE A 90 -3.85 -4.94 0.46
C ILE A 90 -2.75 -5.57 1.35
N HIS A 91 -2.46 -6.85 1.10
CA HIS A 91 -1.34 -7.60 1.68
C HIS A 91 -1.43 -7.86 3.20
N TYR A 92 -2.57 -7.62 3.84
CA TYR A 92 -2.80 -7.89 5.26
C TYR A 92 -3.89 -8.96 5.48
N GLY A 93 -4.12 -9.36 6.74
CA GLY A 93 -5.26 -10.21 7.15
C GLY A 93 -5.17 -11.68 6.75
N THR A 94 -4.09 -12.10 6.08
CA THR A 94 -3.93 -13.45 5.53
C THR A 94 -2.70 -14.19 6.05
N ILE A 95 -1.58 -13.49 6.21
CA ILE A 95 -0.30 -14.04 6.68
C ILE A 95 0.16 -13.24 7.90
N ALA A 96 0.62 -13.92 8.94
CA ALA A 96 1.26 -13.31 10.10
C ALA A 96 2.78 -13.19 9.87
N GLU A 97 3.40 -12.12 10.37
CA GLU A 97 4.85 -12.06 10.56
C GLU A 97 5.19 -12.26 12.05
N LEU A 98 5.03 -11.22 12.87
CA LEU A 98 5.16 -11.28 14.34
C LEU A 98 3.93 -10.74 15.08
N SER A 99 3.03 -10.05 14.37
CA SER A 99 1.75 -9.53 14.87
C SER A 99 0.56 -10.41 14.47
N ASP A 100 -0.63 -10.09 15.01
CA ASP A 100 -1.88 -10.61 14.47
C ASP A 100 -2.07 -10.15 13.01
N PRO A 101 -2.43 -11.04 12.06
CA PRO A 101 -2.66 -10.67 10.66
C PRO A 101 -3.62 -9.49 10.44
N LEU A 102 -4.57 -9.27 11.36
CA LEU A 102 -5.55 -8.20 11.30
C LEU A 102 -5.06 -6.90 11.98
N GLU A 103 -3.97 -6.93 12.74
CA GLU A 103 -3.42 -5.74 13.40
C GLU A 103 -3.16 -4.57 12.44
N PRO A 104 -2.61 -4.78 11.22
CA PRO A 104 -2.50 -3.71 10.21
C PRO A 104 -3.82 -3.00 9.90
N ARG A 105 -4.93 -3.76 9.82
CA ARG A 105 -6.28 -3.20 9.57
C ARG A 105 -6.70 -2.31 10.72
N TYR A 106 -6.57 -2.78 11.95
CA TYR A 106 -6.98 -2.03 13.14
C TYR A 106 -6.20 -0.72 13.26
N VAL A 107 -4.89 -0.76 13.02
CA VAL A 107 -4.07 0.47 13.02
C VAL A 107 -4.49 1.42 11.90
N LEU A 108 -4.76 0.92 10.69
CA LEU A 108 -5.27 1.77 9.60
C LEU A 108 -6.62 2.40 9.94
N GLU A 109 -7.56 1.64 10.50
CA GLU A 109 -8.87 2.12 10.92
C GLU A 109 -8.76 3.22 11.99
N ASP A 110 -7.85 3.04 12.95
CA ASP A 110 -7.55 4.03 13.99
C ASP A 110 -6.96 5.31 13.38
N LEU A 111 -5.99 5.19 12.46
CA LEU A 111 -5.40 6.34 11.76
C LEU A 111 -6.44 7.12 10.94
N ILE A 112 -7.35 6.43 10.24
CA ILE A 112 -8.43 7.07 9.47
C ILE A 112 -9.42 7.77 10.43
N ARG A 113 -9.69 7.19 11.59
CA ARG A 113 -10.57 7.80 12.61
C ARG A 113 -9.96 9.11 13.15
N GLU A 114 -8.65 9.14 13.36
CA GLU A 114 -7.91 10.32 13.81
C GLU A 114 -7.72 11.38 12.72
N GLN A 115 -7.73 10.95 11.45
CA GLN A 115 -7.45 11.79 10.28
C GLN A 115 -8.57 11.65 9.23
N PRO A 116 -9.70 12.37 9.42
CA PRO A 116 -10.91 12.19 8.60
C PRO A 116 -10.70 12.44 7.10
N GLN A 117 -9.63 13.13 6.69
CA GLN A 117 -9.32 13.33 5.27
C GLN A 117 -9.10 12.01 4.49
N TYR A 118 -8.75 10.93 5.18
CA TYR A 118 -8.57 9.61 4.55
C TYR A 118 -9.86 8.83 4.41
N LYS A 119 -10.94 9.21 5.10
CA LYS A 119 -12.20 8.44 5.15
C LYS A 119 -12.81 8.20 3.76
N ASP A 120 -12.70 9.19 2.88
CA ASP A 120 -13.24 9.11 1.53
C ASP A 120 -12.18 8.67 0.50
N ARG A 121 -10.90 8.72 0.88
CA ARG A 121 -9.76 8.34 0.03
C ARG A 121 -9.29 6.91 0.25
N VAL A 122 -9.70 6.23 1.32
CA VAL A 122 -9.31 4.84 1.62
C VAL A 122 -10.54 3.96 1.71
N LYS A 123 -10.56 2.85 0.96
CA LYS A 123 -11.64 1.85 1.00
C LYS A 123 -11.09 0.50 1.39
N ILE A 124 -11.34 0.14 2.65
CA ILE A 124 -11.01 -1.15 3.22
C ILE A 124 -12.08 -2.14 2.77
N LEU A 125 -11.67 -3.20 2.08
CA LEU A 125 -12.55 -4.25 1.58
C LEU A 125 -12.39 -5.52 2.41
N ASP A 126 -13.49 -6.25 2.61
CA ASP A 126 -13.47 -7.61 3.15
C ASP A 126 -13.03 -8.62 2.09
N ILE A 127 -12.58 -9.82 2.52
CA ILE A 127 -12.15 -10.88 1.60
C ILE A 127 -13.32 -11.31 0.71
N GLY A 128 -13.18 -11.07 -0.60
CA GLY A 128 -14.19 -11.37 -1.61
C GLY A 128 -15.20 -10.25 -1.87
N GLU A 129 -15.10 -9.12 -1.15
CA GLU A 129 -15.89 -7.93 -1.44
C GLU A 129 -15.47 -7.29 -2.78
N GLN A 130 -16.43 -6.66 -3.45
CA GLN A 130 -16.22 -5.98 -4.71
C GLN A 130 -16.80 -4.57 -4.64
N ILE A 131 -16.12 -3.64 -5.29
CA ILE A 131 -16.61 -2.28 -5.52
C ILE A 131 -16.52 -1.94 -7.00
N VAL A 132 -17.39 -1.03 -7.43
CA VAL A 132 -17.33 -0.40 -8.76
C VAL A 132 -16.83 1.02 -8.56
N ILE A 133 -15.83 1.41 -9.35
CA ILE A 133 -15.27 2.75 -9.38
C ILE A 133 -15.71 3.37 -10.71
N GLU A 134 -16.39 4.52 -10.63
CA GLU A 134 -16.93 5.28 -11.76
C GLU A 134 -15.99 6.42 -12.16
#